data_AF-A0A3M1BJ97-F1
#
_entry.id   AF-A0A3M1BJ97-F1
#
_cell.length_a   1.000
_cell.length_b   1.000
_cell.length_c   1.000
_cell.angle_alpha   90.00
_cell.angle_beta   90.00
_cell.angle_gamma   90.00
#
_symmetry.space_group_name_H-M   'P 1'
#
loop_
_entity.id
_entity.type
_entity.pdbx_description
1 polymer ?
#
loop_
_entity_poly.entity_id
_entity_poly.type
_entity_poly.pdbx_seq_one_letter_code
_entity_poly.pdbx_strand_id
1 'polypeptide(L)' 'LYRQIFSPVRWFQSVLYMVEHGVDTFVEIGPKNILSKLIQQTVPYVRVFNVEKVEDVERVLKAI' A
#
# COMPACT_ATOMS: atom_id res chain seq x y z
N LEU A 1 3.67 -4.08 21.58
CA LEU A 1 2.64 -4.26 20.53
C LEU A 1 1.23 -3.78 20.94
N TYR A 2 0.79 -3.84 22.20
CA TYR A 2 -0.60 -3.56 22.60
C TYR A 2 -1.12 -2.14 22.36
N ARG A 3 -0.23 -1.13 22.29
CA ARG A 3 -0.64 0.29 22.16
C ARG A 3 -1.53 0.57 20.96
N GLN A 4 -1.34 -0.16 19.85
CA GLN A 4 -2.12 0.01 18.63
C GLN A 4 -3.60 -0.35 18.80
N ILE A 5 -3.94 -1.16 19.80
CA ILE A 5 -5.34 -1.53 20.11
C ILE A 5 -6.14 -0.30 20.56
N PHE A 6 -5.49 0.66 21.24
CA PHE A 6 -6.12 1.83 21.86
C PHE A 6 -5.72 3.15 21.20
N SER A 7 -4.83 3.11 20.20
CA SER A 7 -4.30 4.29 19.53
C SER A 7 -4.80 4.36 18.09
N PRO A 8 -5.05 5.56 17.54
CA PRO A 8 -5.39 5.73 16.13
C PRO A 8 -4.34 5.09 15.22
N VAL A 9 -4.79 4.49 14.12
CA VAL A 9 -3.90 4.01 13.07
C VAL A 9 -3.41 5.20 12.26
N ARG A 10 -2.10 5.49 12.33
CA ARG A 10 -1.46 6.62 11.64
C ARG A 10 -1.16 6.31 10.17
N TRP A 11 -2.16 5.83 9.43
CA TRP A 11 -1.99 5.31 8.07
C TRP A 11 -1.42 6.35 7.09
N PHE A 12 -2.01 7.55 7.05
CA PHE A 12 -1.57 8.64 6.19
C PHE A 12 -0.09 8.99 6.42
N GLN A 13 0.32 9.12 7.69
CA GLN A 13 1.70 9.41 8.04
C GLN A 13 2.65 8.27 7.66
N SER A 14 2.23 7.00 7.83
CA SER A 14 3.04 5.86 7.40
C SER A 14 3.28 5.86 5.88
N VAL A 15 2.25 6.18 5.09
CA VAL A 15 2.39 6.26 3.62
C VAL A 15 3.32 7.39 3.21
N LEU A 16 3.16 8.59 3.77
CA LEU A 16 4.09 9.71 3.49
C LEU A 16 5.52 9.38 3.88
N TYR A 17 5.73 8.79 5.06
CA TYR A 17 7.05 8.39 5.52
C TYR A 17 7.73 7.42 4.53
N MET A 18 7.01 6.42 4.03
CA MET A 18 7.56 5.48 3.05
C MET A 18 8.01 6.19 1.77
N VAL A 19 7.19 7.10 1.24
CA VAL A 19 7.51 7.85 0.02
C VAL A 19 8.67 8.82 0.22
N GLU A 20 8.75 9.50 1.38
CA GLU A 20 9.90 10.34 1.76
C GLU A 20 11.21 9.54 1.81
N HIS A 21 11.13 8.23 2.07
CA HIS A 21 12.26 7.31 2.10
C HIS A 21 12.48 6.57 0.76
N GLY A 22 11.89 7.08 -0.33
CA GLY A 22 12.14 6.60 -1.69
C GLY A 22 11.29 5.41 -2.13
N VAL A 23 10.28 5.01 -1.36
CA VAL A 23 9.31 4.01 -1.82
C VAL A 23 8.43 4.61 -2.91
N ASP A 24 8.51 4.06 -4.11
CA ASP A 24 7.75 4.49 -5.29
C ASP A 24 6.64 3.50 -5.69
N THR A 25 6.63 2.31 -5.07
CA THR A 25 5.81 1.18 -5.47
C THR A 25 5.22 0.47 -4.26
N PHE A 26 3.90 0.30 -4.26
CA PHE A 26 3.14 -0.35 -3.21
C PHE A 26 2.41 -1.58 -3.76
N VAL A 27 2.39 -2.66 -2.99
CA VAL A 27 1.66 -3.90 -3.32
C VAL A 27 0.72 -4.24 -2.15
N GLU A 28 -0.58 -4.08 -2.35
CA GLU A 28 -1.63 -4.51 -1.42
C GLU A 28 -1.94 -5.98 -1.62
N ILE A 29 -1.65 -6.80 -0.61
CA ILE A 29 -1.94 -8.23 -0.62
C ILE A 29 -3.23 -8.47 0.15
N GLY A 30 -4.24 -9.01 -0.52
CA GLY A 30 -5.53 -9.33 0.07
C GLY A 30 -6.72 -8.96 -0.80
N PRO A 31 -7.94 -9.25 -0.32
CA PRO A 31 -9.15 -9.04 -1.08
C PRO A 31 -9.49 -7.56 -1.24
N LYS A 32 -10.02 -7.19 -2.41
CA LYS A 32 -10.37 -5.80 -2.76
C LYS A 32 -9.14 -4.88 -2.79
N ASN A 33 -9.37 -3.58 -2.92
CA ASN A 33 -8.33 -2.58 -3.16
C ASN A 33 -8.44 -1.34 -2.26
N ILE A 34 -8.73 -1.54 -0.96
CA ILE A 34 -9.01 -0.42 -0.05
C ILE A 34 -7.73 0.35 0.26
N LEU A 35 -6.65 -0.35 0.62
CA LEU A 35 -5.37 0.32 0.93
C LEU A 35 -4.80 0.96 -0.33
N SER A 36 -4.96 0.31 -1.49
CA SER A 36 -4.53 0.85 -2.77
C SER A 36 -5.19 2.20 -3.07
N LYS A 37 -6.50 2.31 -2.86
CA LYS A 37 -7.24 3.58 -3.03
C LYS A 37 -6.79 4.63 -2.02
N LEU A 38 -6.60 4.26 -0.76
CA LEU A 38 -6.12 5.20 0.27
C LEU A 38 -4.71 5.72 -0.06
N ILE A 39 -3.83 4.87 -0.58
CA ILE A 39 -2.49 5.26 -1.04
C ILE A 39 -2.61 6.22 -2.22
N GLN A 40 -3.41 5.91 -3.24
CA GLN A 40 -3.62 6.80 -4.40
C GLN A 40 -4.22 8.16 -4.02
N GLN A 41 -5.08 8.21 -3.00
CA GLN A 41 -5.61 9.47 -2.46
C GLN A 41 -4.56 10.28 -1.68
N THR A 42 -3.57 9.59 -1.07
CA THR A 42 -2.52 10.22 -0.26
C THR A 42 -1.34 10.69 -1.12
N VAL A 43 -0.91 9.85 -2.06
CA VAL A 43 0.26 10.04 -2.92
C VAL A 43 -0.06 9.52 -4.33
N PRO A 44 -0.68 10.34 -5.20
CA PRO A 44 -1.21 9.89 -6.49
C PRO A 44 -0.15 9.50 -7.54
N TYR A 45 1.13 9.82 -7.29
CA TYR A 45 2.24 9.63 -8.23
C TYR A 45 2.99 8.30 -8.07
N VAL A 46 2.63 7.48 -7.08
CA VAL A 46 3.29 6.19 -6.83
C VAL A 46 2.59 5.05 -7.59
N ARG A 47 3.33 3.99 -7.90
CA ARG A 47 2.77 2.76 -8.47
C ARG A 47 2.08 1.97 -7.37
N VAL A 48 0.88 1.47 -7.63
CA VAL A 48 0.10 0.70 -6.67
C VAL A 48 -0.51 -0.52 -7.35
N PHE A 49 -0.28 -1.69 -6.77
CA PHE A 49 -0.80 -2.96 -7.24
C PHE A 49 -1.64 -3.61 -6.14
N ASN A 50 -2.69 -4.31 -6.52
CA ASN A 50 -3.45 -5.18 -5.63
C ASN A 50 -3.33 -6.63 -6.11
N VAL A 51 -3.06 -7.53 -5.17
CA VAL A 51 -2.86 -8.96 -5.38
C VAL A 51 -3.85 -9.69 -4.48
N GLU A 52 -4.91 -10.23 -5.09
CA GLU A 52 -5.92 -11.01 -4.39
C GLU A 52 -5.70 -12.52 -4.61
N LYS A 53 -5.25 -12.90 -5.81
CA LYS A 53 -4.99 -14.30 -6.17
C LYS A 53 -3.56 -14.48 -6.68
N VAL A 54 -3.13 -15.74 -6.74
CA VAL A 54 -1.78 -16.10 -7.19
C VAL A 54 -1.51 -15.61 -8.61
N GLU A 55 -2.53 -15.61 -9.47
CA GLU A 55 -2.42 -15.15 -10.85
C GLU A 55 -2.15 -13.64 -10.96
N ASP A 56 -2.55 -12.84 -9.96
CA ASP A 56 -2.28 -11.40 -9.94
C ASP A 56 -0.80 -11.09 -9.69
N VAL A 57 -0.06 -12.03 -9.08
CA VAL A 57 1.39 -11.90 -8.81
C VAL A 57 2.16 -11.70 -10.11
N GLU A 58 1.77 -12.39 -11.19
CA GLU A 58 2.43 -12.26 -12.48
C GLU A 58 2.37 -10.83 -13.04
N ARG A 59 1.31 -10.08 -12.73
CA ARG A 59 1.20 -8.67 -13.16
C ARG A 59 2.22 -7.79 -12.44
N VAL A 60 2.42 -8.05 -11.14
CA VAL A 60 3.40 -7.33 -10.33
C VAL A 60 4.81 -7.63 -10.81
N LEU A 61 5.14 -8.92 -11.02
CA LEU A 61 6.47 -9.34 -11.48
C LEU A 61 6.86 -8.80 -12.86
N LYS A 62 5.88 -8.51 -13.73
CA LYS A 62 6.14 -7.89 -15.04
C LYS A 62 6.36 -6.38 -14.98
N ALA A 63 5.93 -5.73 -13.89
CA ALA A 63 5.90 -4.28 -13.76
C ALA A 63 7.05 -3.69 -12.92
N ILE A 64 7.85 -4.56 -12.30
CA ILE A 64 9.03 -4.24 -11.48
C ILE A 64 10.24 -4.87 -12.16
#